data_AF-A0A257WW36-F1
#
_entry.id   AF-A0A257WW36-F1
#
_cell.length_a   1.000
_cell.length_b   1.000
_cell.length_c   1.000
_cell.angle_alpha   90.00
_cell.angle_beta   90.00
_cell.angle_gamma   90.00
#
_symmetry.space_group_name_H-M   'P 1'
#
loop_
_entity.id
_entity.type
_entity.pdbx_description
1 polymer ?
#
loop_
_entity_poly.entity_id
_entity_poly.type
_entity_poly.pdbx_seq_one_letter_code
_entity_poly.pdbx_strand_id
1 'polypeptide(L)'
;TTANASALSSVASISVGTQSGANAAIDVIDAALQSINTQRASLGAIQNRVQNTISNLQTTSENVSAARSRIQDADFAMETANLTRAQILQQAGTAMLAQANSLPQNVLSLLRG
;
A
#
# COMPACT_ATOMS: atom_id res chain seq x y z
N THR A 1 -33.63 -37.57 8.70
CA THR A 1 -34.20 -37.59 10.07
C THR A 1 -34.43 -36.15 10.47
N THR A 2 -35.69 -35.81 10.69
CA THR A 2 -36.22 -34.45 10.82
C THR A 2 -35.59 -33.71 11.99
N ALA A 3 -35.00 -32.55 11.71
CA ALA A 3 -34.51 -31.63 12.72
C ALA A 3 -35.71 -31.13 13.54
N ASN A 4 -35.76 -31.49 14.83
CA ASN A 4 -36.56 -30.78 15.81
C ASN A 4 -35.98 -29.37 15.94
N ALA A 5 -36.42 -28.45 15.07
CA ALA A 5 -36.30 -27.04 15.35
C ALA A 5 -37.12 -26.78 16.60
N SER A 6 -36.46 -26.55 17.74
CA SER A 6 -37.10 -25.96 18.91
C SER A 6 -37.85 -24.73 18.40
N ALA A 7 -39.18 -24.73 18.52
CA ALA A 7 -39.97 -23.58 18.12
C ALA A 7 -39.39 -22.38 18.88
N LEU A 8 -39.00 -21.34 18.15
CA LEU A 8 -38.51 -20.09 18.74
C LEU A 8 -39.66 -19.45 19.53
N SER A 9 -39.95 -19.98 20.71
CA SER A 9 -40.64 -19.25 21.75
C SER A 9 -39.68 -18.12 22.09
N SER A 10 -40.11 -16.88 21.87
CA SER A 10 -39.31 -15.72 22.25
C SER A 10 -38.78 -15.92 23.67
N VAL A 11 -37.56 -15.48 23.98
CA VAL A 11 -37.05 -15.55 25.37
C VAL A 11 -38.04 -14.90 26.36
N ALA A 12 -38.87 -13.97 25.87
CA ALA A 12 -39.95 -13.31 26.61
C ALA A 12 -41.17 -14.20 26.95
N SER A 13 -41.40 -15.32 26.24
CA SER A 13 -42.55 -16.22 26.46
C SER A 13 -42.19 -17.49 27.25
N ILE A 14 -40.97 -17.57 27.79
CA ILE A 14 -40.47 -18.71 28.55
C ILE A 14 -40.86 -18.56 30.02
N SER A 15 -41.51 -19.59 30.58
CA SER A 15 -41.91 -19.64 31.99
C SER A 15 -41.14 -20.73 32.74
N VAL A 16 -40.45 -20.34 33.82
CA VAL A 16 -39.61 -21.22 34.66
C VAL A 16 -40.41 -21.83 35.84
N GLY A 17 -41.71 -21.56 35.92
CA GLY A 17 -42.56 -22.00 37.05
C GLY A 17 -42.80 -23.51 37.13
N THR A 18 -42.43 -24.28 36.10
CA THR A 18 -42.55 -25.75 36.06
C THR A 18 -41.23 -26.38 35.60
N GLN A 19 -40.95 -27.62 36.04
CA GLN A 19 -39.74 -28.35 35.63
C GLN A 19 -39.61 -28.44 34.10
N SER A 20 -40.71 -28.68 33.40
CA SER A 20 -40.72 -28.75 31.93
C SER A 20 -40.46 -27.40 31.27
N GLY A 21 -41.01 -26.32 31.83
CA GLY A 21 -40.77 -24.96 31.34
C GLY A 21 -39.34 -24.49 31.58
N ALA A 22 -38.74 -24.88 32.70
CA ALA A 22 -37.33 -24.61 33.00
C ALA A 22 -36.37 -25.33 32.03
N ASN A 23 -36.64 -26.59 31.66
CA ASN A 23 -35.85 -27.29 30.65
C ASN A 23 -35.97 -26.64 29.26
N ALA A 24 -37.20 -26.29 28.85
CA ALA A 24 -37.41 -25.57 27.59
C ALA A 24 -36.73 -24.18 27.59
N ALA A 25 -36.64 -23.52 28.75
CA ALA A 25 -35.93 -22.26 28.91
C ALA A 25 -34.44 -22.39 28.58
N ILE A 26 -33.81 -23.43 29.12
CA ILE A 26 -32.39 -23.73 28.93
C ILE A 26 -32.13 -23.99 27.44
N ASP A 27 -32.94 -24.82 26.79
CA ASP A 27 -32.78 -25.14 25.36
C ASP A 27 -32.83 -23.89 24.46
N VAL A 28 -33.76 -22.96 24.73
CA VAL A 28 -33.88 -21.72 23.96
C VAL A 28 -32.71 -20.77 24.23
N ILE A 29 -32.26 -20.66 25.48
CA ILE A 29 -31.10 -19.84 25.83
C ILE A 29 -29.84 -20.40 25.19
N ASP A 30 -29.63 -21.71 25.19
CA ASP A 30 -28.49 -22.36 24.56
C ASP A 30 -28.49 -22.11 23.04
N ALA A 31 -29.64 -22.22 22.37
CA ALA A 31 -29.77 -21.89 20.96
C ALA A 31 -29.47 -20.40 20.68
N ALA A 32 -29.94 -19.49 21.54
CA ALA A 32 -29.66 -18.06 21.41
C ALA A 32 -28.17 -17.74 21.63
N LEU A 33 -27.54 -18.35 22.63
CA LEU A 33 -26.10 -18.23 22.89
C LEU A 33 -25.26 -18.80 21.75
N GLN A 34 -25.69 -19.93 21.17
CA GLN A 34 -25.03 -20.51 20.01
C GLN A 34 -25.07 -19.55 18.81
N SER A 35 -26.22 -18.93 18.53
CA SER A 35 -26.36 -17.92 17.47
C SER A 35 -25.45 -16.71 17.70
N ILE A 36 -25.42 -16.17 18.92
CA ILE A 36 -24.52 -15.06 19.28
C ILE A 36 -23.06 -15.46 19.09
N ASN A 37 -22.67 -16.65 19.55
CA ASN A 37 -21.31 -17.15 19.42
C ASN A 37 -20.91 -17.33 17.94
N THR A 38 -21.81 -17.82 17.09
CA THR A 38 -21.57 -17.90 15.64
C THR A 38 -21.36 -16.52 15.03
N GLN A 39 -22.16 -15.52 15.40
CA GLN A 39 -21.98 -14.15 14.92
C GLN A 39 -20.65 -13.56 15.41
N ARG A 40 -20.29 -13.75 16.69
CA ARG A 40 -19.01 -13.30 17.25
C ARG A 40 -17.81 -13.97 16.57
N ALA A 41 -17.90 -15.26 16.27
CA ALA A 41 -16.86 -15.99 15.55
C ALA A 41 -16.68 -15.44 14.12
N SER A 42 -17.78 -15.14 13.42
CA SER A 42 -17.75 -14.51 12.10
C SER A 42 -17.09 -13.13 12.14
N LEU A 43 -17.45 -12.30 13.13
CA LEU A 43 -16.82 -10.98 13.33
C LEU A 43 -15.33 -11.10 13.63
N GLY A 44 -14.92 -12.06 14.46
CA GLY A 44 -13.51 -12.34 14.72
C GLY A 44 -12.74 -12.81 13.48
N ALA A 45 -13.37 -13.61 12.61
CA ALA A 45 -12.78 -14.00 11.33
C ALA A 45 -12.61 -12.80 10.38
N ILE A 46 -13.61 -11.92 10.31
CA ILE A 46 -13.54 -10.68 9.53
C ILE A 46 -12.44 -9.77 10.08
N GLN A 47 -12.34 -9.62 11.40
CA GLN A 47 -11.29 -8.82 12.04
C GLN A 47 -9.89 -9.34 11.68
N ASN A 48 -9.66 -10.66 11.75
CA ASN A 48 -8.39 -11.27 11.33
C ASN A 48 -8.10 -11.01 9.84
N ARG A 49 -9.11 -11.13 8.97
CA ARG A 49 -8.95 -10.84 7.55
C ARG A 49 -8.62 -9.38 7.28
N VAL A 50 -9.27 -8.45 7.99
CA VAL A 50 -8.98 -7.01 7.90
C VAL A 50 -7.56 -6.73 8.37
N GLN A 51 -7.13 -7.29 9.50
CA GLN A 51 -5.77 -7.12 10.02
C GLN A 51 -4.72 -7.64 9.02
N ASN A 52 -4.92 -8.83 8.47
CA ASN A 52 -4.02 -9.40 7.45
C ASN A 52 -3.98 -8.55 6.18
N THR A 53 -5.13 -8.03 5.74
CA THR A 53 -5.22 -7.15 4.57
C THR A 53 -4.48 -5.84 4.82
N ILE A 54 -4.64 -5.23 6.00
CA ILE A 54 -3.92 -4.01 6.39
C ILE A 54 -2.42 -4.25 6.38
N SER A 55 -1.92 -5.31 7.02
CA SER A 55 -0.49 -5.61 7.05
C SER A 55 0.07 -5.84 5.64
N ASN A 56 -0.64 -6.58 4.79
CA ASN A 56 -0.21 -6.79 3.40
C ASN A 56 -0.20 -5.47 2.58
N LEU A 57 -1.21 -4.61 2.77
CA LEU A 57 -1.28 -3.30 2.12
C LEU A 57 -0.16 -2.37 2.60
N GLN A 58 0.19 -2.38 3.88
CA GLN A 58 1.30 -1.60 4.42
C GLN A 58 2.63 -2.02 3.77
N THR A 59 2.93 -3.32 3.72
CA THR A 59 4.13 -3.82 3.04
C THR A 59 4.14 -3.47 1.55
N THR A 60 2.99 -3.59 0.88
CA THR A 60 2.86 -3.21 -0.54
C THR A 60 3.10 -1.71 -0.73
N SER A 61 2.51 -0.86 0.12
CA SER A 61 2.69 0.59 0.08
C SER A 61 4.14 1.00 0.31
N GLU A 62 4.84 0.34 1.24
CA GLU A 62 6.26 0.58 1.49
C GLU A 62 7.12 0.19 0.29
N ASN A 63 6.88 -0.98 -0.30
CA ASN A 63 7.57 -1.45 -1.50
C ASN A 63 7.35 -0.52 -2.70
N VAL A 64 6.11 -0.07 -2.93
CA VAL A 64 5.78 0.87 -4.01
C VAL A 64 6.43 2.24 -3.77
N SER A 65 6.42 2.73 -2.54
CA SER A 65 7.05 4.01 -2.18
C SER A 65 8.56 3.94 -2.39
N ALA A 66 9.21 2.86 -1.96
CA ALA A 66 10.63 2.63 -2.17
C ALA A 66 10.99 2.51 -3.66
N ALA A 67 10.18 1.77 -4.45
CA ALA A 67 10.37 1.68 -5.90
C ALA A 67 10.23 3.05 -6.58
N ARG A 68 9.22 3.83 -6.18
CA ARG A 68 9.00 5.19 -6.71
C ARG A 68 10.15 6.13 -6.36
N SER A 69 10.67 6.08 -5.14
CA SER A 69 11.86 6.86 -4.74
C SER A 69 13.04 6.53 -5.64
N ARG A 70 13.33 5.23 -5.86
CA ARG A 70 14.44 4.82 -6.74
C ARG A 70 14.29 5.31 -8.18
N ILE A 71 13.07 5.29 -8.73
CA ILE A 71 12.80 5.82 -10.06
C ILE A 71 13.06 7.33 -10.07
N GLN A 72 12.50 8.06 -9.11
CA GLN A 72 12.65 9.51 -9.03
C GLN A 72 14.11 9.94 -8.81
N ASP A 73 14.85 9.23 -7.96
CA ASP A 73 16.27 9.48 -7.71
C ASP A 73 17.13 9.17 -8.95
N ALA A 74 16.82 8.09 -9.68
CA ALA A 74 17.50 7.75 -10.92
C ALA A 74 17.23 8.77 -12.03
N ASP A 75 15.98 9.22 -12.17
CA ASP A 75 15.59 10.26 -13.13
C ASP A 75 16.27 11.59 -12.79
N PHE A 76 16.33 11.96 -11.51
CA PHE A 76 17.02 13.16 -11.07
C PHE A 76 18.54 13.10 -11.33
N ALA A 77 19.16 11.95 -11.10
CA ALA A 77 20.57 11.74 -11.41
C ALA A 77 20.83 11.85 -12.92
N MET A 78 19.95 11.30 -13.76
CA MET A 78 20.06 11.39 -15.22
C MET A 78 19.89 12.83 -15.72
N GLU A 79 18.88 13.56 -15.24
CA GLU A 79 18.65 14.95 -15.62
C GLU A 79 19.80 15.86 -15.16
N THR A 80 20.31 15.66 -13.95
CA THR A 80 21.48 16.39 -13.44
C THR A 80 22.72 16.11 -14.29
N ALA A 81 22.94 14.85 -14.71
CA ALA A 81 24.04 14.49 -15.60
C ALA A 81 23.90 15.15 -16.99
N ASN A 82 22.68 15.19 -17.54
CA ASN A 82 22.39 15.87 -18.80
C ASN A 82 22.60 17.39 -18.71
N LEU A 83 22.11 18.02 -17.64
CA LEU A 83 22.33 19.44 -17.36
C LEU A 83 23.83 19.74 -17.24
N THR A 84 24.56 18.93 -16.48
CA THR A 84 26.02 19.08 -16.33
C THR A 84 26.75 18.91 -17.67
N ARG A 85 26.35 17.91 -18.46
CA ARG A 85 26.90 17.70 -19.81
C ARG A 85 26.63 18.90 -20.71
N ALA A 86 25.42 19.45 -20.69
CA ALA A 86 25.05 20.63 -21.47
C ALA A 86 25.87 21.87 -21.05
N GLN A 87 26.06 22.09 -19.74
CA GLN A 87 26.89 23.18 -19.22
C GLN A 87 28.36 23.03 -19.63
N ILE A 88 28.92 21.82 -19.53
CA ILE A 88 30.29 21.54 -19.97
C ILE A 88 30.43 21.77 -21.48
N LEU A 89 29.46 21.34 -22.29
CA LEU A 89 29.47 21.58 -23.74
C LEU A 89 29.38 23.07 -24.08
N GLN A 90 28.62 23.86 -23.33
CA GLN A 90 28.56 25.30 -23.52
C GLN A 90 29.90 25.98 -23.17
N GLN A 91 30.51 25.63 -22.03
CA GLN A 91 31.82 26.14 -21.63
C GLN A 91 32.95 25.69 -22.58
N ALA A 92 32.92 24.43 -23.02
CA ALA A 92 33.84 23.92 -24.02
C ALA A 92 33.62 24.59 -25.39
N GLY A 93 32.37 24.85 -25.77
CA GLY A 93 32.02 25.55 -27.01
C GLY A 93 32.56 26.98 -27.04
N THR A 94 32.44 27.73 -25.94
CA THR A 94 33.01 29.08 -25.86
C THR A 94 34.54 29.07 -25.84
N ALA A 95 35.16 28.14 -25.12
CA ALA A 95 36.63 27.97 -25.13
C ALA A 95 37.16 27.52 -26.50
N MET A 96 36.46 26.61 -27.17
CA MET A 96 36.80 26.15 -28.53
C MET A 96 36.62 27.25 -29.56
N LEU A 97 35.56 28.07 -29.46
CA LEU A 97 35.39 29.25 -30.31
C LEU A 97 36.50 30.27 -30.08
N ALA A 98 36.93 30.49 -28.83
CA ALA A 98 38.05 31.38 -28.53
C ALA A 98 39.37 30.84 -29.11
N GLN A 99 39.62 29.53 -29.02
CA GLN A 99 40.79 28.87 -29.60
C GLN A 99 40.77 28.86 -31.14
N ALA A 100 39.60 28.67 -31.74
CA ALA A 100 39.43 28.72 -33.20
C ALA A 100 39.62 30.14 -33.75
N ASN A 101 39.22 31.17 -33.00
CA ASN A 101 39.43 32.57 -33.40
C ASN A 101 40.89 33.03 -33.24
N SER A 102 41.65 32.48 -32.29
CA SER A 102 43.06 32.86 -32.09
C SER A 102 44.04 32.14 -33.04
N LEU A 103 43.66 30.98 -33.57
CA LEU A 103 44.45 30.22 -34.55
C LEU A 103 44.81 31.00 -35.84
N PRO A 104 43.87 31.67 -36.55
CA PRO A 104 44.18 32.40 -37.78
C PRO A 104 45.11 33.61 -37.56
N GLN A 105 45.06 34.26 -36.39
CA GLN A 105 46.00 35.34 -36.05
C GLN A 105 47.45 34.83 -35.98
N ASN A 106 47.66 33.63 -35.42
CA ASN A 106 48.98 33.01 -35.36
C ASN A 106 49.51 32.62 -36.75
N VAL A 107 48.64 32.17 -37.66
CA VAL A 107 49.02 31.87 -39.05
C VAL A 107 49.39 33.15 -39.82
N LEU A 108 48.65 34.24 -39.63
CA LEU A 108 48.99 35.54 -40.22
C LEU A 108 50.30 36.13 -39.68
N SER A 109 50.65 35.83 -38.41
CA SER A 109 51.96 36.20 -37.86
C SER A 109 53.12 35.46 -38.52
N LEU A 110 52.91 34.20 -38.92
CA LEU A 110 53.92 33.37 -39.61
C LEU A 110 54.04 33.69 -41.10
N LEU A 111 53.04 34.30 -41.72
CA LEU A 111 53.09 34.74 -43.12
C LEU A 111 53.67 36.16 -43.29
N ARG A 112 53.81 36.92 -42.20
CA ARG A 112 54.34 38.29 -42.18
C ARG A 112 55.77 38.40 -41.63
N GLY A 113 56.32 37.32 -41.09
CA GLY A 113 57.72 37.20 -40.65
C GLY A 113 58.49 36.30 -41.60
#